data_AF-A0A8J6WVD2-F1
#
_entry.id   AF-A0A8J6WVD2-F1
#
_cell.length_a   1.000
_cell.length_b   1.000
_cell.length_c   1.000
_cell.angle_alpha   90.00
_cell.angle_beta   90.00
_cell.angle_gamma   90.00
#
_symmetry.space_group_name_H-M   'P 1'
#
loop_
_entity.id
_entity.type
_entity.pdbx_description
1 polymer ?
#
loop_
_entity_poly.entity_id
_entity_poly.type
_entity_poly.pdbx_seq_one_letter_code
_entity_poly.pdbx_strand_id
1 'polypeptide(L)'
;MQAYAGAQCKRTDALKIEVIEGEVEKAKRFQPCLDEYLIMTTAARDAVLQEQVRTRPWIFRTHIMFWEDISLELSGHDDLLQKHFSGWMKRTTTKEHILNTVLSSQPSDFDYDDVAGTFFYTADVKLQIIKNRELSESEYSFYEPWLDCFADSDATSLPVSIFYGETKILEVLCVYVDSRHIIPLPKSCTNLVIDQLGYHIGCIVNYPLIKTNPTWANFDNALMRAEITVRDD
;
A
#
# COMPACT_ATOMS: atom_id res chain seq x y z
N MET A 1 39.55 -18.14 22.02
CA MET A 1 40.26 -17.03 21.33
C MET A 1 39.20 -16.21 20.63
N GLN A 2 39.21 -14.89 20.79
CA GLN A 2 38.26 -13.99 20.13
C GLN A 2 38.77 -13.72 18.71
N ALA A 3 37.95 -13.96 17.70
CA ALA A 3 38.32 -13.76 16.31
C ALA A 3 37.90 -12.37 15.83
N TYR A 4 38.78 -11.67 15.11
CA TYR A 4 38.53 -10.31 14.62
C TYR A 4 38.48 -10.26 13.10
N ALA A 5 37.47 -9.57 12.56
CA ALA A 5 37.33 -9.30 11.13
C ALA A 5 37.56 -7.81 10.85
N GLY A 6 38.29 -7.53 9.78
CA GLY A 6 38.43 -6.18 9.22
C GLY A 6 37.70 -6.07 7.88
N ALA A 7 37.20 -4.87 7.57
CA ALA A 7 36.59 -4.59 6.27
C ALA A 7 37.15 -3.30 5.68
N GLN A 8 37.46 -3.32 4.39
CA GLN A 8 37.87 -2.14 3.63
C GLN A 8 36.95 -1.94 2.43
N CYS A 9 36.26 -0.80 2.42
CA CYS A 9 35.39 -0.41 1.32
C CYS A 9 36.17 0.42 0.29
N LYS A 10 35.97 0.16 -1.01
CA LYS A 10 36.54 0.92 -2.12
C LYS A 10 35.46 1.26 -3.14
N ARG A 11 35.29 2.55 -3.43
CA ARG A 11 34.44 3.00 -4.53
C ARG A 11 35.31 3.17 -5.77
N THR A 12 35.16 2.25 -6.72
CA THR A 12 35.93 2.21 -7.98
C THR A 12 35.17 1.37 -9.01
N ASP A 13 35.46 1.58 -10.30
CA ASP A 13 34.87 0.80 -11.39
C ASP A 13 35.65 -0.49 -11.67
N ALA A 14 36.94 -0.50 -11.33
CA ALA A 14 37.82 -1.67 -11.44
C ALA A 14 38.78 -1.73 -10.25
N LEU A 15 39.14 -2.95 -9.86
CA LEU A 15 40.11 -3.21 -8.80
C LEU A 15 41.20 -4.14 -9.34
N LYS A 16 42.43 -3.96 -8.87
CA LYS A 16 43.56 -4.81 -9.23
C LYS A 16 44.15 -5.46 -7.99
N ILE A 17 44.83 -6.59 -8.17
CA ILE A 17 45.38 -7.38 -7.08
C ILE A 17 46.43 -6.61 -6.27
N GLU A 18 47.18 -5.70 -6.88
CA GLU A 18 48.21 -4.90 -6.19
C GLU A 18 47.58 -3.94 -5.17
N VAL A 19 46.36 -3.48 -5.44
CA VAL A 19 45.60 -2.66 -4.48
C VAL A 19 45.22 -3.51 -3.27
N ILE A 20 44.79 -4.75 -3.48
CA ILE A 20 44.44 -5.70 -2.42
C ILE A 20 45.65 -6.02 -1.54
N GLU A 21 46.79 -6.33 -2.16
CA GLU A 21 48.05 -6.54 -1.44
C GLU A 21 48.40 -5.32 -0.56
N GLY A 22 48.33 -4.12 -1.13
CA GLY A 22 48.62 -2.88 -0.42
C GLY A 22 47.70 -2.65 0.78
N GLU A 23 46.43 -3.04 0.71
CA GLU A 23 45.51 -2.95 1.86
C GLU A 23 45.77 -4.05 2.90
N VAL A 24 46.09 -5.28 2.49
CA VAL A 24 46.47 -6.36 3.41
C VAL A 24 47.75 -6.02 4.18
N GLU A 25 48.74 -5.41 3.53
CA GLU A 25 49.97 -4.95 4.19
C GLU A 25 49.72 -3.86 5.23
N LYS A 26 48.72 -3.00 5.03
CA LYS A 26 48.31 -2.03 6.06
C LYS A 26 47.60 -2.72 7.22
N ALA A 27 46.70 -3.66 6.92
CA ALA A 27 45.92 -4.39 7.92
C ALA A 27 46.79 -5.22 8.88
N LYS A 28 48.00 -5.66 8.45
CA LYS A 28 49.01 -6.30 9.32
C LYS A 28 49.33 -5.52 10.60
N ARG A 29 49.23 -4.20 10.56
CA ARG A 29 49.59 -3.33 11.69
C ARG A 29 48.43 -3.14 12.66
N PHE A 30 47.23 -3.64 12.32
CA PHE A 30 46.06 -3.52 13.18
C PHE A 30 46.22 -4.37 14.44
N GLN A 31 45.78 -3.82 15.57
CA GLN A 31 45.75 -4.49 16.87
C GLN A 31 44.34 -4.37 17.44
N PRO A 32 43.67 -5.47 17.80
CA PRO A 32 44.16 -6.87 17.81
C PRO A 32 44.37 -7.45 16.41
N CYS A 33 45.15 -8.53 16.30
CA CYS A 33 45.38 -9.23 15.03
C CYS A 33 44.05 -9.72 14.43
N LEU A 34 43.89 -9.55 13.12
CA LEU A 34 42.72 -10.03 12.40
C LEU A 34 42.85 -11.52 12.07
N ASP A 35 41.72 -12.20 11.96
CA ASP A 35 41.58 -13.55 11.42
C ASP A 35 41.01 -13.50 10.00
N GLU A 36 40.18 -12.49 9.73
CA GLU A 36 39.47 -12.31 8.46
C GLU A 36 39.58 -10.86 7.95
N TYR A 37 39.68 -10.70 6.63
CA TYR A 37 39.74 -9.40 5.98
C TYR A 37 38.88 -9.35 4.72
N LEU A 38 37.83 -8.53 4.74
CA LEU A 38 36.93 -8.33 3.62
C LEU A 38 37.30 -7.06 2.85
N ILE A 39 37.42 -7.18 1.53
CA ILE A 39 37.51 -6.04 0.63
C ILE A 39 36.20 -5.93 -0.13
N MET A 40 35.48 -4.83 0.09
CA MET A 40 34.17 -4.57 -0.51
C MET A 40 34.31 -3.47 -1.55
N THR A 41 33.81 -3.70 -2.77
CA THR A 41 33.99 -2.75 -3.87
C THR A 41 32.71 -2.49 -4.65
N THR A 42 32.58 -1.29 -5.21
CA THR A 42 31.53 -0.96 -6.20
C THR A 42 31.87 -1.45 -7.61
N ALA A 43 33.04 -2.05 -7.82
CA ALA A 43 33.42 -2.62 -9.11
C ALA A 43 32.53 -3.83 -9.43
N ALA A 44 32.28 -4.04 -10.72
CA ALA A 44 31.58 -5.23 -11.21
C ALA A 44 32.39 -6.49 -10.92
N ARG A 45 31.70 -7.63 -10.85
CA ARG A 45 32.31 -8.95 -10.60
C ARG A 45 33.45 -9.26 -11.58
N ASP A 46 34.61 -9.62 -11.02
CA ASP A 46 35.79 -10.05 -11.76
C ASP A 46 36.24 -11.44 -11.28
N ALA A 47 35.98 -12.46 -12.10
CA ALA A 47 36.29 -13.86 -11.77
C ALA A 47 37.80 -14.11 -11.68
N VAL A 48 38.62 -13.42 -12.48
CA VAL A 48 40.08 -13.60 -12.47
C VAL A 48 40.64 -13.04 -11.18
N LEU A 49 40.23 -11.83 -10.80
CA LEU A 49 40.64 -11.24 -9.53
C LEU A 49 40.15 -12.08 -8.33
N GLN A 50 38.91 -12.59 -8.39
CA GLN A 50 38.36 -13.44 -7.33
C GLN A 50 39.19 -14.73 -7.17
N GLU A 51 39.60 -15.37 -8.27
CA GLU A 51 40.48 -16.54 -8.23
C GLU A 51 41.86 -16.21 -7.68
N GLN A 52 42.45 -15.08 -8.09
CA GLN A 52 43.73 -14.62 -7.56
C GLN A 52 43.67 -14.40 -6.04
N VAL A 53 42.59 -13.78 -5.55
CA VAL A 53 42.38 -13.60 -4.10
C VAL A 53 42.20 -14.95 -3.40
N ARG A 54 41.44 -15.89 -3.98
CA ARG A 54 41.17 -17.19 -3.33
C ARG A 54 42.41 -18.09 -3.24
N THR A 55 43.28 -18.06 -4.25
CA THR A 55 44.40 -19.01 -4.39
C THR A 55 45.70 -18.52 -3.76
N ARG A 56 45.81 -17.21 -3.52
CA ARG A 56 47.03 -16.60 -2.98
C ARG A 56 47.15 -16.83 -1.46
N PRO A 57 48.36 -17.10 -0.94
CA PRO A 57 48.56 -17.23 0.49
C PRO A 57 48.52 -15.86 1.17
N TRP A 58 47.51 -15.67 2.01
CA TRP A 58 47.34 -14.47 2.83
C TRP A 58 47.62 -14.78 4.29
N ILE A 59 47.98 -13.75 5.05
CA ILE A 59 48.20 -13.88 6.49
C ILE A 59 46.88 -13.96 7.28
N PHE A 60 45.80 -13.45 6.69
CA PHE A 60 44.42 -13.49 7.18
C PHE A 60 43.58 -14.18 6.11
N ARG A 61 42.43 -14.74 6.49
CA ARG A 61 41.46 -15.17 5.49
C ARG A 61 40.93 -13.94 4.73
N THR A 62 41.36 -13.76 3.48
CA THR A 62 41.03 -12.57 2.68
C THR A 62 39.92 -12.89 1.69
N HIS A 63 38.88 -12.06 1.67
CA HIS A 63 37.73 -12.16 0.77
C HIS A 63 37.55 -10.86 0.00
N ILE A 64 37.01 -10.98 -1.22
CA ILE A 64 36.54 -9.84 -2.01
C ILE A 64 35.03 -9.98 -2.25
N MET A 65 34.30 -8.89 -2.07
CA MET A 65 32.88 -8.77 -2.43
C MET A 65 32.72 -7.67 -3.47
N PHE A 66 32.19 -8.02 -4.63
CA PHE A 66 31.88 -7.07 -5.70
C PHE A 66 30.50 -6.45 -5.51
N TRP A 67 30.16 -5.47 -6.34
CA TRP A 67 28.92 -4.73 -6.19
C TRP A 67 27.68 -5.62 -6.22
N GLU A 68 27.68 -6.63 -7.10
CA GLU A 68 26.58 -7.60 -7.21
C GLU A 68 26.45 -8.47 -5.96
N ASP A 69 27.57 -8.84 -5.34
CA ASP A 69 27.58 -9.65 -4.11
C ASP A 69 27.04 -8.83 -2.93
N ILE A 70 27.49 -7.58 -2.81
CA ILE A 70 27.02 -6.64 -1.77
C ILE A 70 25.53 -6.36 -1.95
N SER A 71 25.09 -6.12 -3.18
CA SER A 71 23.68 -5.84 -3.47
C SER A 71 22.79 -7.05 -3.17
N LEU A 72 23.26 -8.25 -3.50
CA LEU A 72 22.53 -9.49 -3.21
C LEU A 72 22.43 -9.73 -1.70
N GLU A 73 23.54 -9.61 -0.96
CA GLU A 73 23.53 -9.78 0.50
C GLU A 73 22.60 -8.75 1.16
N LEU A 74 22.70 -7.47 0.75
CA LEU A 74 21.86 -6.40 1.28
C LEU A 74 20.37 -6.62 0.98
N SER A 75 20.04 -7.29 -0.14
CA SER A 75 18.65 -7.62 -0.48
C SER A 75 17.98 -8.58 0.51
N GLY A 76 18.76 -9.32 1.31
CA GLY A 76 18.26 -10.15 2.40
C GLY A 76 18.01 -9.41 3.72
N HIS A 77 18.32 -8.11 3.79
CA HIS A 77 18.25 -7.29 5.00
C HIS A 77 17.28 -6.11 4.83
N ASP A 78 15.98 -6.41 4.92
CA ASP A 78 14.89 -5.45 4.78
C ASP A 78 15.01 -4.26 5.75
N ASP A 79 15.46 -4.50 6.98
CA ASP A 79 15.67 -3.47 8.00
C ASP A 79 16.76 -2.46 7.60
N LEU A 80 17.87 -2.94 7.04
CA LEU A 80 18.96 -2.10 6.53
C LEU A 80 18.53 -1.34 5.27
N LEU A 81 17.80 -1.99 4.36
CA LEU A 81 17.24 -1.33 3.17
C LEU A 81 16.24 -0.24 3.55
N GLN A 82 15.35 -0.49 4.52
CA GLN A 82 14.42 0.53 5.00
C GLN A 82 15.15 1.71 5.65
N LYS A 83 16.16 1.43 6.49
CA LYS A 83 16.90 2.46 7.22
C LYS A 83 17.73 3.37 6.31
N HIS A 84 18.37 2.81 5.28
CA HIS A 84 19.33 3.54 4.45
C HIS A 84 18.82 3.85 3.03
N PHE A 85 17.80 3.16 2.55
CA PHE A 85 17.24 3.25 1.19
C PHE A 85 15.71 3.24 1.20
N SER A 86 15.10 4.03 2.08
CA SER A 86 13.64 4.05 2.30
C SER A 86 12.78 4.33 1.05
N GLY A 87 13.36 4.96 0.02
CA GLY A 87 12.71 5.19 -1.28
C GLY A 87 12.73 4.00 -2.25
N TRP A 88 13.47 2.92 -1.95
CA TRP A 88 13.59 1.74 -2.82
C TRP A 88 12.60 0.62 -2.48
N MET A 89 12.02 0.61 -1.28
CA MET A 89 10.97 -0.35 -0.99
C MET A 89 9.71 0.04 -1.74
N LYS A 90 9.21 -0.88 -2.59
CA LYS A 90 7.80 -0.86 -3.02
C LYS A 90 6.99 -0.83 -1.73
N ARG A 91 6.32 0.29 -1.45
CA ARG A 91 5.28 0.35 -0.42
C ARG A 91 4.14 -0.53 -0.93
N THR A 92 4.24 -1.83 -0.71
CA THR A 92 3.08 -2.71 -0.75
C THR A 92 2.17 -2.24 0.37
N THR A 93 0.88 -2.18 0.06
CA THR A 93 -0.13 -1.78 1.03
C THR A 93 -0.98 -3.01 1.32
N THR A 94 -1.53 -3.12 2.52
CA THR A 94 -2.43 -4.22 2.87
C THR A 94 -3.88 -3.80 2.63
N LYS A 95 -4.77 -4.78 2.41
CA LYS A 95 -6.21 -4.53 2.37
C LYS A 95 -6.67 -3.80 3.64
N GLU A 96 -6.22 -4.26 4.81
CA GLU A 96 -6.55 -3.65 6.11
C GLU A 96 -6.11 -2.19 6.19
N HIS A 97 -4.90 -1.86 5.72
CA HIS A 97 -4.42 -0.47 5.70
C HIS A 97 -5.29 0.42 4.82
N ILE A 98 -5.74 -0.08 3.67
CA ILE A 98 -6.66 0.66 2.79
C ILE A 98 -8.03 0.87 3.43
N LEU A 99 -8.61 -0.17 4.04
CA LEU A 99 -9.89 -0.04 4.73
C LEU A 99 -9.79 0.93 5.92
N ASN A 100 -8.70 0.89 6.68
CA ASN A 100 -8.46 1.83 7.77
C ASN A 100 -8.24 3.27 7.26
N THR A 101 -7.58 3.44 6.12
CA THR A 101 -7.44 4.75 5.46
C THR A 101 -8.80 5.31 5.07
N VAL A 102 -9.66 4.47 4.46
CA VAL A 102 -11.04 4.86 4.16
C VAL A 102 -11.78 5.24 5.44
N LEU A 103 -11.81 4.38 6.46
CA LEU A 103 -12.52 4.65 7.72
C LEU A 103 -12.06 5.91 8.48
N SER A 104 -10.77 6.27 8.36
CA SER A 104 -10.20 7.44 9.05
C SER A 104 -10.25 8.73 8.24
N SER A 105 -10.54 8.64 6.94
CA SER A 105 -10.67 9.80 6.05
C SER A 105 -11.94 10.61 6.32
N GLN A 106 -11.97 11.85 5.84
CA GLN A 106 -13.19 12.66 5.76
C GLN A 106 -13.77 12.59 4.35
N PRO A 107 -15.10 12.72 4.16
CA PRO A 107 -15.71 12.80 2.84
C PRO A 107 -15.12 13.91 1.95
N SER A 108 -14.64 15.00 2.56
CA SER A 108 -13.96 16.10 1.88
C SER A 108 -12.59 15.76 1.32
N ASP A 109 -11.98 14.65 1.74
CA ASP A 109 -10.65 14.22 1.29
C ASP A 109 -10.71 13.54 -0.09
N PHE A 110 -11.91 13.34 -0.64
CA PHE A 110 -12.14 12.75 -1.94
C PHE A 110 -12.62 13.79 -2.95
N ASP A 111 -11.94 13.82 -4.10
CA ASP A 111 -12.42 14.52 -5.29
C ASP A 111 -13.32 13.58 -6.09
N TYR A 112 -14.44 14.10 -6.58
CA TYR A 112 -15.45 13.31 -7.29
C TYR A 112 -15.50 13.70 -8.77
N ASP A 113 -15.28 12.71 -9.63
CA ASP A 113 -15.52 12.76 -11.07
C ASP A 113 -16.92 12.19 -11.35
N ASP A 114 -17.83 13.06 -11.78
CA ASP A 114 -19.22 12.73 -12.03
C ASP A 114 -19.44 11.91 -13.30
N VAL A 115 -18.63 12.16 -14.33
CA VAL A 115 -18.64 11.44 -15.60
C VAL A 115 -18.24 9.98 -15.39
N ALA A 116 -17.14 9.75 -14.67
CA ALA A 116 -16.64 8.41 -14.38
C ALA A 116 -17.31 7.76 -13.16
N GLY A 117 -18.08 8.52 -12.36
CA GLY A 117 -18.66 8.02 -11.11
C GLY A 117 -17.61 7.61 -10.07
N THR A 118 -16.44 8.25 -10.10
CA THR A 118 -15.25 7.85 -9.34
C THR A 118 -14.87 8.90 -8.31
N PHE A 119 -14.51 8.45 -7.10
CA PHE A 119 -13.99 9.26 -6.01
C PHE A 119 -12.50 8.95 -5.85
N PHE A 120 -11.66 9.98 -5.94
CA PHE A 120 -10.21 9.87 -5.80
C PHE A 120 -9.78 10.40 -4.44
N TYR A 121 -9.09 9.57 -3.65
CA TYR A 121 -8.49 10.04 -2.40
C TYR A 121 -7.31 10.97 -2.71
N THR A 122 -7.40 12.23 -2.29
CA THR A 122 -6.46 13.28 -2.72
C THR A 122 -5.02 13.05 -2.25
N ALA A 123 -4.82 12.43 -1.09
CA ALA A 123 -3.48 12.15 -0.57
C ALA A 123 -2.80 10.94 -1.24
N ASP A 124 -3.58 10.03 -1.83
CA ASP A 124 -3.08 8.91 -2.64
C ASP A 124 -4.12 8.51 -3.68
N VAL A 125 -3.97 9.03 -4.90
CA VAL A 125 -4.92 8.86 -6.01
C VAL A 125 -5.05 7.42 -6.51
N LYS A 126 -4.21 6.49 -6.01
CA LYS A 126 -4.38 5.06 -6.24
C LYS A 126 -5.60 4.53 -5.49
N LEU A 127 -5.94 5.11 -4.34
CA LEU A 127 -7.15 4.77 -3.61
C LEU A 127 -8.35 5.43 -4.27
N GLN A 128 -9.25 4.60 -4.79
CA GLN A 128 -10.43 5.03 -5.52
C GLN A 128 -11.67 4.34 -4.96
N ILE A 129 -12.81 5.04 -4.96
CA ILE A 129 -14.13 4.47 -4.70
C ILE A 129 -14.98 4.71 -5.95
N ILE A 130 -15.53 3.65 -6.53
CA ILE A 130 -16.20 3.70 -7.83
C ILE A 130 -17.65 3.26 -7.67
N LYS A 131 -18.57 4.08 -8.20
CA LYS A 131 -19.99 3.74 -8.37
C LYS A 131 -20.12 2.92 -9.65
N ASN A 132 -20.36 1.62 -9.56
CA ASN A 132 -20.46 0.76 -10.74
C ASN A 132 -21.81 0.95 -11.43
N ARG A 133 -21.87 1.87 -12.40
CA ARG A 133 -23.09 2.24 -13.15
C ARG A 133 -23.35 1.39 -14.41
N GLU A 134 -22.51 0.38 -14.68
CA GLU A 134 -22.40 -0.24 -16.01
C GLU A 134 -23.41 -1.37 -16.36
N LEU A 135 -24.44 -1.68 -15.55
CA LEU A 135 -25.45 -2.69 -15.98
C LEU A 135 -26.81 -2.06 -16.31
N SER A 136 -27.59 -2.80 -17.09
CA SER A 136 -28.80 -2.33 -17.78
C SER A 136 -29.97 -2.05 -16.82
N GLU A 137 -30.83 -1.08 -17.18
CA GLU A 137 -31.98 -0.61 -16.36
C GLU A 137 -32.95 -1.71 -15.90
N SER A 138 -33.03 -2.85 -16.60
CA SER A 138 -33.92 -3.96 -16.26
C SER A 138 -33.35 -4.97 -15.23
N GLU A 139 -32.05 -4.92 -14.93
CA GLU A 139 -31.38 -5.93 -14.09
C GLU A 139 -31.23 -5.52 -12.62
N TYR A 140 -31.70 -4.32 -12.24
CA TYR A 140 -31.39 -3.73 -10.94
C TYR A 140 -32.58 -3.22 -10.12
N SER A 141 -33.82 -3.40 -10.59
CA SER A 141 -34.98 -3.05 -9.75
C SER A 141 -34.84 -3.75 -8.41
N PHE A 142 -34.78 -2.95 -7.35
CA PHE A 142 -34.58 -3.40 -5.98
C PHE A 142 -35.77 -2.94 -5.16
N TYR A 143 -36.30 -3.85 -4.35
CA TYR A 143 -37.38 -3.52 -3.44
C TYR A 143 -37.23 -4.24 -2.12
N GLU A 144 -37.28 -3.47 -1.03
CA GLU A 144 -37.45 -3.92 0.34
C GLU A 144 -38.37 -2.95 1.09
N PRO A 145 -39.14 -3.41 2.11
CA PRO A 145 -40.16 -2.59 2.78
C PRO A 145 -39.68 -1.27 3.39
N TRP A 146 -38.40 -1.17 3.77
CA TRP A 146 -37.86 0.07 4.33
C TRP A 146 -37.76 1.21 3.30
N LEU A 147 -37.92 0.91 2.01
CA LEU A 147 -37.95 1.92 0.94
C LEU A 147 -39.24 2.74 0.92
N ASP A 148 -40.33 2.23 1.50
CA ASP A 148 -41.65 2.88 1.50
C ASP A 148 -41.65 4.21 2.29
N CYS A 149 -40.59 4.50 3.04
CA CYS A 149 -40.39 5.75 3.76
C CYS A 149 -39.91 6.92 2.86
N PHE A 150 -39.48 6.62 1.62
CA PHE A 150 -39.03 7.62 0.66
C PHE A 150 -40.18 8.11 -0.23
N ALA A 151 -40.04 9.32 -0.78
CA ALA A 151 -41.08 9.91 -1.63
C ALA A 151 -41.27 9.12 -2.94
N ASP A 152 -40.16 8.59 -3.46
CA ASP A 152 -40.11 7.64 -4.55
C ASP A 152 -39.40 6.38 -4.06
N SER A 153 -40.15 5.28 -3.98
CA SER A 153 -39.69 3.98 -3.51
C SER A 153 -39.02 3.16 -4.62
N ASP A 154 -39.04 3.63 -5.86
CA ASP A 154 -38.33 2.97 -6.96
C ASP A 154 -36.84 3.05 -6.69
N ALA A 155 -36.24 1.89 -6.45
CA ALA A 155 -34.85 1.78 -6.07
C ALA A 155 -34.09 0.84 -7.01
N THR A 156 -32.80 1.11 -7.09
CA THR A 156 -31.87 0.40 -7.96
C THR A 156 -30.69 -0.10 -7.14
N SER A 157 -30.33 -1.37 -7.31
CA SER A 157 -29.09 -1.88 -6.73
C SER A 157 -27.87 -1.22 -7.38
N LEU A 158 -26.93 -0.75 -6.57
CA LEU A 158 -25.75 0.00 -6.99
C LEU A 158 -24.50 -0.52 -6.23
N PRO A 159 -23.69 -1.40 -6.83
CA PRO A 159 -22.43 -1.82 -6.24
C PRO A 159 -21.44 -0.64 -6.16
N VAL A 160 -20.83 -0.45 -5.00
CA VAL A 160 -19.77 0.53 -4.77
C VAL A 160 -18.48 -0.21 -4.44
N SER A 161 -17.46 -0.05 -5.29
CA SER A 161 -16.19 -0.77 -5.16
C SER A 161 -15.06 0.13 -4.68
N ILE A 162 -14.25 -0.37 -3.75
CA ILE A 162 -13.01 0.25 -3.31
C ILE A 162 -11.85 -0.39 -4.09
N PHE A 163 -11.05 0.43 -4.75
CA PHE A 163 -9.87 0.03 -5.50
C PHE A 163 -8.60 0.64 -4.91
N TYR A 164 -7.49 -0.08 -5.04
CA TYR A 164 -6.16 0.48 -4.86
C TYR A 164 -5.30 0.14 -6.08
N GLY A 165 -5.02 1.17 -6.89
CA GLY A 165 -4.55 0.97 -8.27
C GLY A 165 -5.60 0.19 -9.05
N GLU A 166 -5.20 -0.90 -9.71
CA GLU A 166 -6.09 -1.74 -10.51
C GLU A 166 -6.73 -2.89 -9.71
N THR A 167 -6.45 -3.00 -8.41
CA THR A 167 -6.94 -4.12 -7.58
C THR A 167 -8.21 -3.75 -6.84
N LYS A 168 -9.29 -4.52 -7.04
CA LYS A 168 -10.52 -4.41 -6.23
C LYS A 168 -10.25 -4.95 -4.83
N ILE A 169 -10.41 -4.09 -3.82
CA ILE A 169 -10.15 -4.41 -2.41
C ILE A 169 -11.40 -4.94 -1.72
N LEU A 170 -12.53 -4.29 -1.97
CA LEU A 170 -13.83 -4.59 -1.39
C LEU A 170 -14.94 -4.05 -2.29
N GLU A 171 -16.10 -4.67 -2.23
CA GLU A 171 -17.34 -4.17 -2.81
C GLU A 171 -18.40 -4.09 -1.71
N VAL A 172 -19.06 -2.95 -1.63
CA VAL A 172 -20.18 -2.68 -0.73
C VAL A 172 -21.42 -2.52 -1.60
N LEU A 173 -22.39 -3.39 -1.42
CA LEU A 173 -23.65 -3.29 -2.14
C LEU A 173 -24.45 -2.12 -1.56
N CYS A 174 -24.85 -1.18 -2.40
CA CYS A 174 -25.70 -0.05 -2.01
C CYS A 174 -27.01 -0.08 -2.79
N VAL A 175 -27.96 0.72 -2.34
CA VAL A 175 -29.26 0.94 -2.97
C VAL A 175 -29.36 2.42 -3.29
N TYR A 176 -29.60 2.74 -4.56
CA TYR A 176 -29.93 4.09 -5.00
C TYR A 176 -31.44 4.27 -4.99
N VAL A 177 -31.93 5.24 -4.22
CA VAL A 177 -33.38 5.48 -4.02
C VAL A 177 -33.68 6.98 -4.05
N ASP A 178 -34.92 7.31 -4.40
CA ASP A 178 -35.46 8.67 -4.35
C ASP A 178 -34.67 9.67 -5.23
N SER A 179 -34.01 9.14 -6.27
CA SER A 179 -33.06 9.85 -7.16
C SER A 179 -31.98 10.64 -6.43
N ARG A 180 -31.66 10.26 -5.18
CA ARG A 180 -30.86 11.09 -4.28
C ARG A 180 -29.96 10.27 -3.38
N HIS A 181 -30.49 9.25 -2.72
CA HIS A 181 -29.77 8.60 -1.64
C HIS A 181 -29.10 7.33 -2.12
N ILE A 182 -27.82 7.17 -1.80
CA ILE A 182 -27.09 5.91 -1.97
C ILE A 182 -26.89 5.32 -0.58
N ILE A 183 -27.61 4.25 -0.28
CA ILE A 183 -27.67 3.66 1.07
C ILE A 183 -26.98 2.28 1.02
N PRO A 184 -25.90 2.04 1.78
CA PRO A 184 -25.34 0.70 1.94
C PRO A 184 -26.43 -0.28 2.37
N LEU A 185 -26.48 -1.44 1.72
CA LEU A 185 -27.53 -2.42 1.95
C LEU A 185 -27.45 -2.92 3.41
N PRO A 186 -28.54 -2.84 4.19
CA PRO A 186 -28.56 -3.41 5.53
C PRO A 186 -28.36 -4.92 5.53
N LYS A 187 -28.03 -5.50 6.69
CA LYS A 187 -27.84 -6.96 6.84
C LYS A 187 -28.99 -7.79 6.28
N SER A 188 -30.23 -7.32 6.43
CA SER A 188 -31.41 -7.86 5.75
C SER A 188 -32.59 -6.89 5.82
N CYS A 189 -33.65 -7.18 5.07
CA CYS A 189 -34.93 -6.47 5.13
C CYS A 189 -35.64 -6.45 6.50
N THR A 190 -35.17 -7.24 7.48
CA THR A 190 -35.71 -7.32 8.85
C THR A 190 -34.68 -6.96 9.91
N ASN A 191 -33.40 -6.86 9.54
CA ASN A 191 -32.31 -6.43 10.40
C ASN A 191 -31.63 -5.23 9.73
N LEU A 192 -32.23 -4.06 9.92
CA LEU A 192 -31.85 -2.79 9.33
C LEU A 192 -30.60 -2.21 10.02
N VAL A 193 -29.50 -2.94 9.93
CA VAL A 193 -28.20 -2.56 10.49
C VAL A 193 -27.16 -2.52 9.37
N ILE A 194 -26.37 -1.45 9.32
CA ILE A 194 -25.15 -1.35 8.52
C ILE A 194 -23.93 -1.26 9.45
N ASP A 195 -22.78 -1.71 8.97
CA ASP A 195 -21.52 -1.63 9.70
C ASP A 195 -20.89 -0.22 9.57
N GLN A 196 -19.85 0.03 10.38
CA GLN A 196 -19.17 1.31 10.40
C GLN A 196 -18.53 1.67 9.05
N LEU A 197 -18.03 0.65 8.32
CA LEU A 197 -17.47 0.84 6.99
C LEU A 197 -18.55 1.21 5.97
N GLY A 198 -19.68 0.50 5.97
CA GLY A 198 -20.84 0.81 5.14
C GLY A 198 -21.32 2.22 5.40
N TYR A 199 -21.53 2.60 6.67
CA TYR A 199 -21.90 3.96 7.05
C TYR A 199 -20.93 5.00 6.49
N HIS A 200 -19.61 4.79 6.67
CA HIS A 200 -18.61 5.75 6.21
C HIS A 200 -18.55 5.86 4.68
N ILE A 201 -18.69 4.74 3.96
CA ILE A 201 -18.83 4.73 2.50
C ILE A 201 -20.07 5.54 2.08
N GLY A 202 -21.20 5.35 2.78
CA GLY A 202 -22.41 6.13 2.59
C GLY A 202 -22.17 7.63 2.74
N CYS A 203 -21.46 8.06 3.78
CA CYS A 203 -21.07 9.46 3.94
C CYS A 203 -20.25 9.99 2.76
N ILE A 204 -19.26 9.24 2.29
CA ILE A 204 -18.40 9.64 1.16
C ILE A 204 -19.21 9.76 -0.14
N VAL A 205 -19.98 8.73 -0.50
CA VAL A 205 -20.62 8.67 -1.83
C VAL A 205 -21.80 9.63 -1.99
N ASN A 206 -22.41 10.06 -0.87
CA ASN A 206 -23.46 11.08 -0.83
C ASN A 206 -22.92 12.51 -0.63
N TYR A 207 -21.64 12.68 -0.29
CA TYR A 207 -21.04 14.00 -0.02
C TYR A 207 -21.16 15.02 -1.18
N PRO A 208 -21.05 14.64 -2.47
CA PRO A 208 -21.25 15.59 -3.57
C PRO A 208 -22.64 16.27 -3.57
N LEU A 209 -23.67 15.61 -3.01
CA LEU A 209 -25.02 16.18 -2.90
C LEU A 209 -25.09 17.28 -1.84
N ILE A 210 -24.25 17.19 -0.79
CA ILE A 210 -24.16 18.21 0.27
C ILE A 210 -23.63 19.52 -0.31
N LYS A 211 -22.64 19.45 -1.20
CA LYS A 211 -22.07 20.64 -1.84
C LYS A 211 -23.06 21.40 -2.73
N THR A 212 -24.00 20.69 -3.36
CA THR A 212 -24.95 21.30 -4.31
C THR A 212 -26.28 21.67 -3.68
N ASN A 213 -26.71 21.01 -2.60
CA ASN A 213 -27.96 21.33 -1.92
C ASN A 213 -27.94 21.04 -0.39
N PRO A 214 -27.46 21.99 0.43
CA PRO A 214 -27.19 21.76 1.85
C PRO A 214 -28.44 21.51 2.73
N THR A 215 -29.63 21.83 2.24
CA THR A 215 -30.90 21.60 2.95
C THR A 215 -31.46 20.18 2.76
N TRP A 216 -30.95 19.42 1.79
CA TRP A 216 -31.47 18.09 1.41
C TRP A 216 -30.55 16.94 1.83
N ALA A 217 -29.39 17.26 2.40
CA ALA A 217 -28.24 16.37 2.33
C ALA A 217 -27.63 16.14 3.72
N ASN A 218 -28.31 15.33 4.53
CA ASN A 218 -27.59 14.55 5.52
C ASN A 218 -27.93 13.08 5.29
N PHE A 219 -26.92 12.28 4.98
CA PHE A 219 -27.06 10.83 4.84
C PHE A 219 -27.75 10.22 6.07
N ASP A 220 -27.49 10.77 7.26
CA ASP A 220 -28.15 10.38 8.51
C ASP A 220 -29.68 10.52 8.47
N ASN A 221 -30.21 11.52 7.76
CA ASN A 221 -31.67 11.69 7.65
C ASN A 221 -32.29 10.56 6.81
N ALA A 222 -31.58 10.09 5.78
CA ALA A 222 -32.03 8.95 4.99
C ALA A 222 -32.04 7.68 5.84
N LEU A 223 -30.97 7.45 6.62
CA LEU A 223 -30.90 6.31 7.54
C LEU A 223 -32.00 6.38 8.60
N MET A 224 -32.22 7.56 9.20
CA MET A 224 -33.24 7.77 10.22
C MET A 224 -34.65 7.51 9.70
N ARG A 225 -34.98 7.97 8.47
CA ARG A 225 -36.29 7.72 7.85
C ARG A 225 -36.53 6.24 7.57
N ALA A 226 -35.49 5.54 7.13
CA ALA A 226 -35.53 4.11 6.84
C ALA A 226 -35.36 3.23 8.08
N GLU A 227 -35.24 3.82 9.28
CA GLU A 227 -34.97 3.12 10.54
C GLU A 227 -33.69 2.25 10.51
N ILE A 228 -32.72 2.61 9.66
CA ILE A 228 -31.43 1.93 9.55
C ILE A 228 -30.51 2.44 10.66
N THR A 229 -29.90 1.51 11.39
CA THR A 229 -28.95 1.82 12.47
C THR A 229 -27.53 1.38 12.12
N VAL A 230 -26.54 2.04 12.73
CA VAL A 230 -25.12 1.71 12.56
C VAL A 230 -24.63 0.95 13.78
N ARG A 231 -23.99 -0.20 13.60
CA ARG A 231 -23.36 -0.98 14.68
C ARG A 231 -22.08 -1.64 14.19
N ASP A 232 -21.09 -1.77 15.07
CA ASP A 232 -19.95 -2.65 14.82
C ASP A 232 -20.39 -4.11 14.88
N ASP A 233 -19.91 -4.91 13.93
CA ASP A 233 -20.10 -6.37 13.90
C ASP A 233 -19.16 -7.11 14.87
#